data_AF-A0A959W245-F1
#
_entry.id   AF-A0A959W245-F1
#
_cell.length_a   1.000
_cell.length_b   1.000
_cell.length_c   1.000
_cell.angle_alpha   90.00
_cell.angle_beta   90.00
_cell.angle_gamma   90.00
#
_symmetry.space_group_name_H-M   'P 1'
#
loop_
_entity.id
_entity.type
_entity.pdbx_description
1 polymer ?
#
loop_
_entity_poly.entity_id
_entity_poly.type
_entity_poly.pdbx_seq_one_letter_code
_entity_poly.pdbx_strand_id
1 'polypeptide(L)'
;MLVSAPPTQASSAAGASNAKKAQRKIGPPKLRFYTPPKQLPKQHGRLIWQRKTGKKPLTAAAGTRRVLYTSKTLAGKITAVSGTVSFPRGKPPAGGWPVITYAHGTTGIANKCAPSRNLFAGPALTYVNYVYPEINDWLRAGYAVLQTDYQGLGTPGTHPYLVGVPEGRSVLDIVRASRGFRFFPKLSNRYLIAGHSQGGHAALFAAGLAASWTPEIKLRGTVAYAPASQLKEQAQLLQLLTNPSPASGLAGLIIRGMSVDYSQIQPSQLLSDPALALFPQTLSQCIPYLIRPVSLGGLAPAALIRSGADMNPLYNVLGKQNPAVKTAAPIFLAQGTADTTVIPSFTTQLDGQLTALNDKVDYKTYQGATHSGVIPAAETDVMSFFAQRLPSPGNKP
;
A
#
# COMPACT_ATOMS: atom_id res chain seq x y z
N MET A 1 57.00 15.41 -55.15
CA MET A 1 57.10 15.63 -53.69
C MET A 1 55.78 16.23 -53.22
N LEU A 2 55.21 15.60 -52.19
CA LEU A 2 54.27 16.12 -51.19
C LEU A 2 52.84 16.51 -51.61
N VAL A 3 51.96 15.52 -51.39
CA VAL A 3 50.51 15.58 -51.21
C VAL A 3 50.18 15.93 -49.75
N SER A 4 49.26 16.84 -49.49
CA SER A 4 48.52 16.99 -48.21
C SER A 4 47.45 18.07 -48.35
N ALA A 5 46.24 18.05 -47.80
CA ALA A 5 45.25 17.07 -47.31
C ALA A 5 43.99 17.94 -47.04
N PRO A 6 42.75 17.45 -47.22
CA PRO A 6 41.55 18.29 -47.06
C PRO A 6 41.18 18.50 -45.57
N PRO A 7 40.43 19.57 -45.22
CA PRO A 7 40.15 19.92 -43.83
C PRO A 7 39.23 18.89 -43.16
N THR A 8 39.61 18.50 -41.96
CA THR A 8 38.89 17.58 -41.08
C THR A 8 37.60 18.21 -40.56
N GLN A 9 36.48 17.53 -40.82
CA GLN A 9 35.22 17.79 -40.11
C GLN A 9 35.40 17.50 -38.62
N ALA A 10 35.22 18.51 -37.78
CA ALA A 10 35.10 18.34 -36.34
C ALA A 10 33.80 17.60 -36.01
N SER A 11 33.89 16.27 -35.92
CA SER A 11 32.83 15.41 -35.42
C SER A 11 32.52 15.72 -33.95
N SER A 12 31.24 15.95 -33.68
CA SER A 12 30.66 16.31 -32.40
C SER A 12 30.93 15.28 -31.29
N ALA A 13 31.96 15.50 -30.48
CA ALA A 13 32.19 14.74 -29.25
C ALA A 13 31.17 15.05 -28.12
N ALA A 14 30.25 16.00 -28.34
CA ALA A 14 29.22 16.38 -27.37
C ALA A 14 28.05 15.38 -27.27
N GLY A 15 27.88 14.48 -28.24
CA GLY A 15 26.76 13.52 -28.27
C GLY A 15 26.99 12.26 -27.41
N ALA A 16 28.24 11.88 -27.15
CA ALA A 16 28.57 10.61 -26.50
C ALA A 16 28.56 10.68 -24.95
N SER A 17 28.66 11.88 -24.35
CA SER A 17 28.71 12.04 -22.89
C SER A 17 27.34 11.99 -22.22
N ASN A 18 26.27 12.40 -22.93
CA ASN A 18 24.90 12.33 -22.41
C ASN A 18 24.28 10.93 -22.49
N ALA A 19 24.75 10.07 -23.41
CA ALA A 19 24.29 8.69 -23.53
C ALA A 19 24.76 7.80 -22.35
N LYS A 20 25.89 8.12 -21.71
CA LYS A 20 26.45 7.37 -20.57
C LYS A 20 25.84 7.73 -19.20
N LYS A 21 25.09 8.84 -19.08
CA LYS A 21 24.45 9.27 -17.82
C LYS A 21 23.05 8.72 -17.58
N ALA A 22 22.43 8.08 -18.58
CA ALA A 22 21.29 7.19 -18.34
C ALA A 22 21.78 5.84 -17.78
N GLN A 23 22.67 5.87 -16.77
CA GLN A 23 22.95 4.70 -15.94
C GLN A 23 21.59 4.14 -15.53
N ARG A 24 21.34 2.87 -15.86
CA ARG A 24 20.19 2.12 -15.34
C ARG A 24 20.06 2.52 -13.88
N LYS A 25 18.91 3.08 -13.47
CA LYS A 25 18.64 3.46 -12.09
C LYS A 25 18.60 2.20 -11.22
N ILE A 26 19.75 1.57 -11.01
CA ILE A 26 19.94 0.35 -10.25
C ILE A 26 20.29 0.81 -8.85
N GLY A 27 19.43 0.50 -7.89
CA GLY A 27 19.66 0.88 -6.50
C GLY A 27 20.83 0.11 -5.91
N PRO A 28 21.37 0.53 -4.76
CA PRO A 28 22.39 -0.26 -4.04
C PRO A 28 21.82 -1.62 -3.58
N PRO A 29 22.67 -2.63 -3.35
CA PRO A 29 22.22 -3.97 -2.99
C PRO A 29 21.68 -4.05 -1.55
N LYS A 30 20.98 -5.14 -1.25
CA LYS A 30 20.50 -5.51 0.10
C LYS A 30 19.70 -4.37 0.75
N LEU A 31 19.92 -4.10 2.04
CA LEU A 31 19.18 -3.11 2.82
C LEU A 31 19.54 -1.66 2.45
N ARG A 32 20.73 -1.41 1.88
CA ARG A 32 21.09 -0.06 1.39
C ARG A 32 20.13 0.42 0.31
N PHE A 33 19.46 -0.50 -0.40
CA PHE A 33 18.41 -0.17 -1.39
C PHE A 33 17.34 0.78 -0.85
N TYR A 34 17.03 0.65 0.44
CA TYR A 34 15.96 1.39 1.11
C TYR A 34 16.43 2.72 1.71
N THR A 35 17.72 2.99 1.67
CA THR A 35 18.29 4.28 2.08
C THR A 35 18.30 5.19 0.84
N PRO A 36 17.40 6.19 0.76
CA PRO A 36 17.36 7.08 -0.38
C PRO A 36 18.64 7.91 -0.53
N PRO A 37 18.94 8.42 -1.73
CA PRO A 37 20.01 9.39 -1.91
C PRO A 37 19.66 10.69 -1.18
N LYS A 38 20.68 11.49 -0.84
CA LYS A 38 20.49 12.78 -0.14
C LYS A 38 19.56 13.73 -0.90
N GLN A 39 19.60 13.69 -2.23
CA GLN A 39 18.76 14.50 -3.11
C GLN A 39 17.70 13.63 -3.78
N LEU A 40 16.43 13.94 -3.52
CA LEU A 40 15.29 13.27 -4.14
C LEU A 40 14.78 14.07 -5.34
N PRO A 41 14.20 13.41 -6.37
CA PRO A 41 13.38 14.09 -7.36
C PRO A 41 12.31 14.95 -6.69
N LYS A 42 12.12 16.20 -7.16
CA LYS A 42 11.18 17.15 -6.54
C LYS A 42 9.70 16.83 -6.77
N GLN A 43 9.39 15.99 -7.77
CA GLN A 43 8.03 15.59 -8.10
C GLN A 43 7.70 14.25 -7.42
N HIS A 44 6.43 14.05 -7.06
CA HIS A 44 5.94 12.74 -6.62
C HIS A 44 5.81 11.76 -7.79
N GLY A 45 5.74 10.46 -7.50
CA GLY A 45 5.62 9.41 -8.49
C GLY A 45 6.81 9.31 -9.43
N ARG A 46 8.02 9.70 -8.99
CA ARG A 46 9.27 9.54 -9.77
C ARG A 46 10.09 8.38 -9.25
N LEU A 47 10.45 7.46 -10.14
CA LEU A 47 11.39 6.38 -9.83
C LEU A 47 12.75 6.96 -9.44
N ILE A 48 13.23 6.60 -8.26
CA ILE A 48 14.58 6.87 -7.78
C ILE A 48 15.51 5.77 -8.30
N TRP A 49 15.16 4.50 -8.03
CA TRP A 49 15.85 3.34 -8.59
C TRP A 49 15.05 2.05 -8.46
N GLN A 50 15.55 0.99 -9.09
CA GLN A 50 14.98 -0.35 -9.07
C GLN A 50 16.06 -1.42 -8.97
N ARG A 51 15.68 -2.64 -8.57
CA ARG A 51 16.50 -3.84 -8.74
C ARG A 51 15.61 -5.02 -9.10
N LYS A 52 16.16 -6.01 -9.81
CA LYS A 52 15.53 -7.33 -9.87
C LYS A 52 15.41 -7.89 -8.45
N THR A 53 14.26 -8.46 -8.10
CA THR A 53 14.19 -9.35 -6.95
C THR A 53 14.95 -10.64 -7.28
N GLY A 54 15.39 -11.38 -6.26
CA GLY A 54 16.11 -12.66 -6.42
C GLY A 54 15.20 -13.78 -6.94
N LYS A 55 15.06 -14.88 -6.18
CA LYS A 55 14.09 -15.95 -6.48
C LYS A 55 12.67 -15.37 -6.70
N LYS A 56 11.74 -16.10 -7.32
CA LYS A 56 10.41 -15.56 -7.64
C LYS A 56 9.40 -15.97 -6.57
N PRO A 57 8.95 -15.06 -5.69
CA PRO A 57 7.94 -15.39 -4.70
C PRO A 57 6.54 -15.53 -5.35
N LEU A 58 6.29 -14.72 -6.37
CA LEU A 58 5.13 -14.81 -7.27
C LEU A 58 5.51 -15.67 -8.46
N THR A 59 5.06 -16.93 -8.43
CA THR A 59 5.41 -17.96 -9.41
C THR A 59 4.86 -17.65 -10.81
N ALA A 60 3.72 -16.96 -10.91
CA ALA A 60 3.13 -16.55 -12.18
C ALA A 60 3.88 -15.39 -12.86
N ALA A 61 4.73 -14.64 -12.13
CA ALA A 61 5.42 -13.49 -12.69
C ALA A 61 6.57 -13.89 -13.65
N ALA A 62 6.67 -13.18 -14.79
CA ALA A 62 7.88 -13.22 -15.64
C ALA A 62 9.10 -12.69 -14.89
N GLY A 63 8.88 -11.69 -14.05
CA GLY A 63 9.86 -11.19 -13.10
C GLY A 63 9.28 -10.08 -12.24
N THR A 64 9.90 -9.88 -11.09
CA THR A 64 9.55 -8.82 -10.15
C THR A 64 10.73 -7.85 -10.02
N ARG A 65 10.39 -6.57 -9.87
CA ARG A 65 11.33 -5.47 -9.61
C ARG A 65 11.00 -4.88 -8.26
N ARG A 66 11.99 -4.75 -7.40
CA ARG A 66 11.90 -3.86 -6.25
C ARG A 66 12.12 -2.44 -6.74
N VAL A 67 11.33 -1.49 -6.28
CA VAL A 67 11.41 -0.08 -6.66
C VAL A 67 11.56 0.80 -5.43
N LEU A 68 12.26 1.92 -5.61
CA LEU A 68 12.24 3.05 -4.71
C LEU A 68 11.80 4.25 -5.54
N TYR A 69 10.78 4.97 -5.08
CA TYR A 69 10.17 6.09 -5.79
C TYR A 69 9.81 7.21 -4.81
N THR A 70 9.43 8.35 -5.34
CA THR A 70 9.05 9.53 -4.55
C THR A 70 7.55 9.58 -4.32
N SER A 71 7.14 9.98 -3.12
CA SER A 71 5.77 10.32 -2.73
C SER A 71 5.79 11.62 -1.92
N LYS A 72 4.67 12.01 -1.31
CA LYS A 72 4.57 13.16 -0.41
C LYS A 72 3.92 12.78 0.93
N THR A 73 4.52 13.29 2.02
CA THR A 73 3.93 13.26 3.38
C THR A 73 2.62 13.99 3.45
N LEU A 74 1.88 13.84 4.55
CA LEU A 74 0.63 14.58 4.76
C LEU A 74 0.86 16.09 4.59
N ALA A 75 1.93 16.60 5.22
CA ALA A 75 2.42 17.98 5.10
C ALA A 75 3.02 18.36 3.72
N GLY A 76 2.99 17.47 2.73
CA GLY A 76 3.41 17.76 1.35
C GLY A 76 4.92 17.65 1.08
N LYS A 77 5.73 17.23 2.07
CA LYS A 77 7.17 17.04 1.92
C LYS A 77 7.47 15.82 1.05
N ILE A 78 8.40 15.95 0.10
CA ILE A 78 8.86 14.82 -0.70
C ILE A 78 9.55 13.77 0.19
N THR A 79 9.15 12.51 0.00
CA THR A 79 9.73 11.36 0.70
C THR A 79 9.95 10.19 -0.26
N ALA A 80 10.81 9.25 0.12
CA ALA A 80 11.04 8.02 -0.63
C ALA A 80 10.12 6.90 -0.10
N VAL A 81 9.60 6.09 -1.01
CA VAL A 81 8.73 4.94 -0.74
C VAL A 81 9.25 3.75 -1.53
N SER A 82 9.27 2.58 -0.89
CA SER A 82 9.63 1.33 -1.56
C SER A 82 8.40 0.53 -1.97
N GLY A 83 8.62 -0.48 -2.82
CA GLY A 83 7.57 -1.39 -3.25
C GLY A 83 8.09 -2.42 -4.25
N THR A 84 7.17 -3.19 -4.82
CA THR A 84 7.44 -4.17 -5.88
C THR A 84 6.54 -4.00 -7.08
N VAL A 85 7.09 -4.32 -8.25
CA VAL A 85 6.40 -4.31 -9.55
C VAL A 85 6.60 -5.67 -10.19
N SER A 86 5.51 -6.41 -10.37
CA SER A 86 5.49 -7.76 -10.92
C SER A 86 4.84 -7.76 -12.29
N PHE A 87 5.52 -8.37 -13.26
CA PHE A 87 5.06 -8.41 -14.64
C PHE A 87 4.53 -9.79 -14.99
N PRO A 88 3.40 -9.89 -15.72
CA PRO A 88 2.89 -11.16 -16.21
C PRO A 88 3.83 -11.75 -17.28
N ARG A 89 3.63 -13.03 -17.59
CA ARG A 89 4.33 -13.71 -18.68
C ARG A 89 3.77 -13.28 -20.04
N GLY A 90 4.60 -13.39 -21.09
CA GLY A 90 4.23 -13.01 -22.46
C GLY A 90 4.68 -11.62 -22.87
N LYS A 91 4.11 -11.11 -23.97
CA LYS A 91 4.42 -9.79 -24.54
C LYS A 91 3.35 -8.76 -24.12
N PRO A 92 3.73 -7.54 -23.70
CA PRO A 92 2.76 -6.50 -23.42
C PRO A 92 1.91 -6.18 -24.67
N PRO A 93 0.59 -5.95 -24.52
CA PRO A 93 -0.23 -5.40 -25.58
C PRO A 93 0.30 -4.07 -26.12
N ALA A 94 -0.20 -3.62 -27.27
CA ALA A 94 0.18 -2.32 -27.84
C ALA A 94 -0.01 -1.15 -26.85
N GLY A 95 -1.09 -1.19 -26.05
CA GLY A 95 -1.36 -0.21 -24.98
C GLY A 95 -0.51 -0.37 -23.70
N GLY A 96 0.26 -1.45 -23.58
CA GLY A 96 0.93 -1.88 -22.36
C GLY A 96 0.09 -2.84 -21.52
N TRP A 97 0.71 -3.50 -20.54
CA TRP A 97 0.00 -4.38 -19.60
C TRP A 97 -1.04 -3.59 -18.79
N PRO A 98 -2.28 -4.07 -18.64
CA PRO A 98 -3.21 -3.50 -17.67
C PRO A 98 -2.61 -3.66 -16.26
N VAL A 99 -2.90 -2.71 -15.38
CA VAL A 99 -2.28 -2.62 -14.05
C VAL A 99 -3.32 -2.85 -12.97
N ILE A 100 -3.00 -3.68 -11.99
CA ILE A 100 -3.62 -3.69 -10.67
C ILE A 100 -2.59 -3.14 -9.69
N THR A 101 -2.88 -2.02 -9.03
CA THR A 101 -2.09 -1.60 -7.88
C THR A 101 -2.70 -2.17 -6.61
N TYR A 102 -1.89 -2.86 -5.83
CA TYR A 102 -2.32 -3.56 -4.63
C TYR A 102 -1.79 -2.87 -3.38
N ALA A 103 -2.72 -2.48 -2.52
CA ALA A 103 -2.49 -1.89 -1.21
C ALA A 103 -2.53 -3.02 -0.16
N HIS A 104 -1.40 -3.26 0.51
CA HIS A 104 -1.32 -4.33 1.49
C HIS A 104 -1.99 -3.99 2.82
N GLY A 105 -2.50 -5.00 3.51
CA GLY A 105 -2.97 -4.92 4.89
C GLY A 105 -1.84 -4.87 5.91
N THR A 106 -2.18 -4.91 7.19
CA THR A 106 -1.24 -4.61 8.27
C THR A 106 -0.12 -5.63 8.37
N THR A 107 1.13 -5.19 8.18
CA THR A 107 2.33 -5.98 8.49
C THR A 107 3.09 -5.46 9.71
N GLY A 108 2.75 -4.25 10.18
CA GLY A 108 3.49 -3.48 11.17
C GLY A 108 4.13 -2.24 10.53
N ILE A 109 4.67 -1.34 11.37
CA ILE A 109 5.21 -0.04 10.92
C ILE A 109 6.73 0.04 10.96
N ALA A 110 7.40 -0.94 11.58
CA ALA A 110 8.85 -0.97 11.61
C ALA A 110 9.39 -1.24 10.21
N ASN A 111 10.57 -0.70 9.89
CA ASN A 111 11.16 -0.88 8.57
C ASN A 111 11.28 -2.33 8.14
N LYS A 112 11.57 -3.25 9.07
CA LYS A 112 11.65 -4.68 8.78
C LYS A 112 10.31 -5.32 8.41
N CYS A 113 9.17 -4.63 8.54
CA CYS A 113 7.83 -5.16 8.26
C CYS A 113 7.35 -4.89 6.82
N ALA A 114 8.06 -4.06 6.05
CA ALA A 114 7.69 -3.75 4.68
C ALA A 114 7.65 -5.01 3.80
N PRO A 115 6.55 -5.30 3.07
CA PRO A 115 6.46 -6.46 2.20
C PRO A 115 7.61 -6.60 1.20
N SER A 116 8.07 -5.49 0.60
CA SER A 116 9.14 -5.53 -0.39
C SER A 116 10.50 -5.99 0.18
N ARG A 117 10.69 -5.91 1.50
CA ARG A 117 11.89 -6.40 2.24
C ARG A 117 11.86 -7.89 2.48
N ASN A 118 10.68 -8.50 2.57
CA ASN A 118 10.50 -9.84 3.14
C ASN A 118 9.85 -10.84 2.16
N LEU A 119 10.16 -10.72 0.88
CA LEU A 119 9.56 -11.55 -0.17
C LEU A 119 9.79 -13.08 -0.01
N PHE A 120 10.76 -13.51 0.80
CA PHE A 120 11.11 -14.95 0.96
C PHE A 120 11.17 -15.43 2.41
N ALA A 121 11.46 -14.50 3.33
CA ALA A 121 11.61 -14.77 4.74
C ALA A 121 11.47 -13.44 5.46
N GLY A 122 10.95 -13.50 6.69
CA GLY A 122 10.81 -12.33 7.53
C GLY A 122 9.39 -12.15 8.05
N PRO A 123 9.19 -11.14 8.90
CA PRO A 123 7.98 -11.03 9.71
C PRO A 123 6.71 -10.67 8.94
N ALA A 124 6.82 -10.23 7.68
CA ALA A 124 5.67 -10.00 6.81
C ALA A 124 5.25 -11.24 6.01
N LEU A 125 5.99 -12.36 6.11
CA LEU A 125 5.76 -13.56 5.30
C LEU A 125 4.37 -14.15 5.49
N THR A 126 3.85 -14.15 6.73
CA THR A 126 2.49 -14.61 7.01
C THR A 126 1.47 -13.84 6.20
N TYR A 127 1.58 -12.50 6.16
CA TYR A 127 0.68 -11.67 5.36
C TYR A 127 0.82 -11.96 3.87
N VAL A 128 2.06 -11.96 3.43
CA VAL A 128 2.44 -12.12 2.04
C VAL A 128 1.97 -13.46 1.46
N ASN A 129 2.10 -14.56 2.22
CA ASN A 129 1.72 -15.89 1.76
C ASN A 129 0.22 -16.05 1.54
N TYR A 130 -0.63 -15.37 2.31
CA TYR A 130 -2.07 -15.51 2.13
C TYR A 130 -2.60 -14.69 0.94
N VAL A 131 -1.91 -13.62 0.50
CA VAL A 131 -2.34 -12.78 -0.64
C VAL A 131 -1.72 -13.18 -1.97
N TYR A 132 -0.60 -13.92 -1.94
CA TYR A 132 0.11 -14.32 -3.15
C TYR A 132 -0.65 -15.25 -4.11
N PRO A 133 -1.52 -16.17 -3.66
CA PRO A 133 -2.35 -16.95 -4.58
C PRO A 133 -3.16 -16.05 -5.52
N GLU A 134 -3.90 -15.10 -4.97
CA GLU A 134 -4.71 -14.11 -5.70
C GLU A 134 -3.84 -13.24 -6.63
N ILE A 135 -2.73 -12.69 -6.14
CA ILE A 135 -1.80 -11.92 -6.99
C ILE A 135 -1.26 -12.77 -8.16
N ASN A 136 -1.06 -14.08 -7.96
CA ASN A 136 -0.66 -14.97 -9.04
C ASN A 136 -1.80 -15.21 -10.05
N ASP A 137 -3.06 -15.24 -9.62
CA ASP A 137 -4.22 -15.30 -10.53
C ASP A 137 -4.30 -14.05 -11.40
N TRP A 138 -4.12 -12.87 -10.83
CA TRP A 138 -4.07 -11.63 -11.59
C TRP A 138 -2.92 -11.60 -12.60
N LEU A 139 -1.74 -12.09 -12.21
CA LEU A 139 -0.60 -12.23 -13.11
C LEU A 139 -0.85 -13.25 -14.23
N ARG A 140 -1.52 -14.38 -13.93
CA ARG A 140 -1.94 -15.37 -14.94
C ARG A 140 -2.92 -14.77 -15.95
N ALA A 141 -3.87 -13.97 -15.47
CA ALA A 141 -4.81 -13.23 -16.29
C ALA A 141 -4.16 -12.10 -17.11
N GLY A 142 -2.88 -11.80 -16.92
CA GLY A 142 -2.15 -10.82 -17.71
C GLY A 142 -2.20 -9.39 -17.17
N TYR A 143 -2.48 -9.21 -15.88
CA TYR A 143 -2.30 -7.94 -15.20
C TYR A 143 -0.88 -7.80 -14.65
N ALA A 144 -0.27 -6.62 -14.79
CA ALA A 144 0.90 -6.26 -14.00
C ALA A 144 0.45 -5.81 -12.61
N VAL A 145 1.13 -6.30 -11.57
CA VAL A 145 0.75 -6.02 -10.17
C VAL A 145 1.81 -5.15 -9.50
N LEU A 146 1.37 -4.01 -8.96
CA LEU A 146 2.22 -2.98 -8.34
C LEU A 146 1.87 -2.83 -6.86
N GLN A 147 2.79 -3.19 -5.97
CA GLN A 147 2.60 -3.20 -4.52
C GLN A 147 3.48 -2.13 -3.86
N THR A 148 2.88 -1.10 -3.29
CA THR A 148 3.60 -0.11 -2.47
C THR A 148 3.84 -0.66 -1.07
N ASP A 149 4.90 -0.25 -0.38
CA ASP A 149 5.04 -0.47 1.07
C ASP A 149 4.42 0.67 1.90
N TYR A 150 3.97 1.77 1.29
CA TYR A 150 3.63 3.04 1.94
C TYR A 150 4.82 3.85 2.46
N GLN A 151 4.58 5.16 2.60
CA GLN A 151 5.54 6.07 3.23
C GLN A 151 5.97 5.60 4.61
N GLY A 152 7.27 5.71 4.90
CA GLY A 152 7.82 5.47 6.24
C GLY A 152 7.86 4.00 6.63
N LEU A 153 7.43 3.10 5.75
CA LEU A 153 7.54 1.66 5.92
C LEU A 153 8.61 1.13 4.96
N GLY A 154 9.66 0.56 5.54
CA GLY A 154 10.80 0.02 4.81
C GLY A 154 11.90 1.04 4.52
N THR A 155 11.57 2.33 4.55
CA THR A 155 12.41 3.51 4.25
C THR A 155 12.49 4.46 5.46
N PRO A 156 13.41 5.45 5.50
CA PRO A 156 13.50 6.38 6.64
C PRO A 156 12.19 7.11 6.94
N GLY A 157 11.94 7.34 8.24
CA GLY A 157 10.69 7.91 8.75
C GLY A 157 9.86 6.87 9.52
N THR A 158 8.66 7.27 9.93
CA THR A 158 7.68 6.39 10.56
C THR A 158 6.45 6.34 9.68
N HIS A 159 5.91 5.14 9.46
CA HIS A 159 4.69 4.96 8.68
C HIS A 159 3.48 5.55 9.43
N PRO A 160 2.77 6.55 8.85
CA PRO A 160 1.52 7.06 9.40
C PRO A 160 0.39 6.08 9.14
N TYR A 161 0.40 4.97 9.88
CA TYR A 161 -0.51 3.84 9.74
C TYR A 161 -1.98 4.26 9.88
N LEU A 162 -2.80 3.89 8.90
CA LEU A 162 -4.21 4.28 8.76
C LEU A 162 -4.45 5.79 8.65
N VAL A 163 -3.44 6.55 8.23
CA VAL A 163 -3.63 7.93 7.77
C VAL A 163 -3.85 7.90 6.26
N GLY A 164 -5.10 8.12 5.83
CA GLY A 164 -5.56 7.72 4.50
C GLY A 164 -4.88 8.44 3.34
N VAL A 165 -4.62 9.74 3.48
CA VAL A 165 -4.00 10.54 2.42
C VAL A 165 -2.60 10.06 2.02
N PRO A 166 -1.61 9.93 2.93
CA PRO A 166 -0.28 9.43 2.57
C PRO A 166 -0.28 7.96 2.09
N GLU A 167 -1.16 7.11 2.63
CA GLU A 167 -1.36 5.74 2.12
C GLU A 167 -1.85 5.76 0.67
N GLY A 168 -2.94 6.48 0.40
CA GLY A 168 -3.53 6.60 -0.93
C GLY A 168 -2.57 7.21 -1.96
N ARG A 169 -1.83 8.27 -1.59
CA ARG A 169 -0.76 8.83 -2.44
C ARG A 169 0.29 7.79 -2.80
N SER A 170 0.69 6.96 -1.84
CA SER A 170 1.71 5.92 -2.07
C SER A 170 1.22 4.85 -3.06
N VAL A 171 -0.06 4.46 -3.00
CA VAL A 171 -0.71 3.53 -3.93
C VAL A 171 -0.75 4.10 -5.35
N LEU A 172 -1.06 5.39 -5.52
CA LEU A 172 -1.07 6.04 -6.83
C LEU A 172 0.34 6.27 -7.39
N ASP A 173 1.27 6.68 -6.53
CA ASP A 173 2.61 7.10 -6.94
C ASP A 173 3.47 5.93 -7.43
N ILE A 174 3.24 4.69 -6.96
CA ILE A 174 3.94 3.53 -7.53
C ILE A 174 3.50 3.26 -8.96
N VAL A 175 2.22 3.50 -9.30
CA VAL A 175 1.71 3.39 -10.67
C VAL A 175 2.39 4.42 -11.56
N ARG A 176 2.42 5.68 -11.12
CA ARG A 176 3.10 6.76 -11.83
C ARG A 176 4.60 6.50 -12.00
N ALA A 177 5.28 6.08 -10.94
CA ALA A 177 6.72 5.81 -10.95
C ALA A 177 7.13 4.64 -11.84
N SER A 178 6.24 3.67 -12.01
CA SER A 178 6.49 2.49 -12.84
C SER A 178 6.19 2.74 -14.32
N ARG A 179 5.60 3.89 -14.67
CA ARG A 179 5.35 4.28 -16.06
C ARG A 179 6.52 5.07 -16.65
N GLY A 180 6.76 4.89 -17.95
CA GLY A 180 7.71 5.72 -18.70
C GLY A 180 9.20 5.40 -18.47
N PHE A 181 9.53 4.22 -17.94
CA PHE A 181 10.91 3.80 -17.76
C PHE A 181 11.30 2.73 -18.79
N ARG A 182 12.31 3.01 -19.62
CA ARG A 182 12.75 2.16 -20.75
C ARG A 182 13.14 0.72 -20.36
N PHE A 183 13.33 0.44 -19.08
CA PHE A 183 13.70 -0.88 -18.55
C PHE A 183 12.53 -1.68 -17.96
N PHE A 184 11.33 -1.10 -17.90
CA PHE A 184 10.12 -1.83 -17.57
C PHE A 184 9.34 -2.14 -18.85
N PRO A 185 8.71 -3.33 -18.94
CA PRO A 185 7.66 -3.56 -19.93
C PRO A 185 6.65 -2.41 -19.90
N LYS A 186 6.12 -2.04 -21.07
CA LYS A 186 5.13 -0.98 -21.19
C LYS A 186 3.91 -1.30 -20.31
N LEU A 187 3.54 -0.36 -19.44
CA LEU A 187 2.32 -0.43 -18.62
C LEU A 187 1.24 0.48 -19.23
N SER A 188 -0.02 0.05 -19.12
CA SER A 188 -1.21 0.81 -19.52
C SER A 188 -1.39 2.06 -18.67
N ASN A 189 -1.97 3.12 -19.25
CA ASN A 189 -2.38 4.31 -18.50
C ASN A 189 -3.74 4.12 -17.82
N ARG A 190 -4.32 2.93 -17.90
CA ARG A 190 -5.52 2.53 -17.19
C ARG A 190 -5.16 1.49 -16.14
N TYR A 191 -5.74 1.60 -14.96
CA TYR A 191 -5.43 0.72 -13.84
C TYR A 191 -6.65 0.48 -12.96
N LEU A 192 -6.53 -0.56 -12.15
CA LEU A 192 -7.45 -0.95 -11.08
C LEU A 192 -6.70 -0.82 -9.74
N ILE A 193 -7.44 -0.63 -8.66
CA ILE A 193 -6.92 -0.65 -7.29
C ILE A 193 -7.52 -1.86 -6.57
N ALA A 194 -6.71 -2.54 -5.76
CA ALA A 194 -7.18 -3.57 -4.84
C ALA A 194 -6.50 -3.41 -3.48
N GLY A 195 -7.17 -3.75 -2.38
CA GLY A 195 -6.52 -3.79 -1.07
C GLY A 195 -7.36 -4.39 0.03
N HIS A 196 -6.70 -4.95 1.04
CA HIS A 196 -7.33 -5.70 2.13
C HIS A 196 -7.02 -5.09 3.51
N SER A 197 -8.02 -4.98 4.40
CA SER A 197 -7.85 -4.47 5.77
C SER A 197 -7.35 -3.01 5.77
N GLN A 198 -6.18 -2.72 6.33
CA GLN A 198 -5.47 -1.44 6.11
C GLN A 198 -5.33 -1.12 4.62
N GLY A 199 -5.07 -2.12 3.79
CA GLY A 199 -4.99 -1.95 2.34
C GLY A 199 -6.33 -1.58 1.71
N GLY A 200 -7.46 -2.05 2.26
CA GLY A 200 -8.80 -1.67 1.80
C GLY A 200 -9.09 -0.19 2.11
N HIS A 201 -8.70 0.26 3.30
CA HIS A 201 -8.69 1.68 3.67
C HIS A 201 -7.85 2.52 2.69
N ALA A 202 -6.58 2.13 2.48
CA ALA A 202 -5.67 2.80 1.56
C ALA A 202 -6.19 2.81 0.11
N ALA A 203 -6.83 1.72 -0.34
CA ALA A 203 -7.41 1.58 -1.67
C ALA A 203 -8.53 2.58 -1.93
N LEU A 204 -9.43 2.77 -0.96
CA LEU A 204 -10.53 3.74 -1.05
C LEU A 204 -10.01 5.18 -1.01
N PHE A 205 -9.06 5.50 -0.12
CA PHE A 205 -8.40 6.81 -0.14
C PHE A 205 -7.65 7.08 -1.46
N ALA A 206 -6.96 6.08 -2.02
CA ALA A 206 -6.33 6.20 -3.33
C ALA A 206 -7.36 6.46 -4.43
N ALA A 207 -8.52 5.80 -4.38
CA ALA A 207 -9.59 5.99 -5.34
C ALA A 207 -10.17 7.41 -5.31
N GLY A 208 -10.38 7.97 -4.12
CA GLY A 208 -10.84 9.36 -3.96
C GLY A 208 -9.80 10.41 -4.40
N LEU A 209 -8.51 10.10 -4.27
CA LEU A 209 -7.42 10.99 -4.68
C LEU A 209 -7.07 10.88 -6.17
N ALA A 210 -7.44 9.80 -6.86
CA ALA A 210 -6.94 9.47 -8.19
C ALA A 210 -7.06 10.60 -9.22
N ALA A 211 -8.24 11.25 -9.27
CA ALA A 211 -8.54 12.29 -10.26
C ALA A 211 -7.71 13.56 -10.08
N SER A 212 -7.39 13.94 -8.84
CA SER A 212 -6.63 15.16 -8.54
C SER A 212 -5.12 14.90 -8.43
N TRP A 213 -4.71 13.72 -7.97
CA TRP A 213 -3.31 13.39 -7.70
C TRP A 213 -2.56 12.85 -8.92
N THR A 214 -3.21 11.99 -9.72
CA THR A 214 -2.63 11.40 -10.94
C THR A 214 -3.59 11.48 -12.12
N PRO A 215 -4.01 12.69 -12.53
CA PRO A 215 -5.03 12.90 -13.56
C PRO A 215 -4.69 12.27 -14.92
N GLU A 216 -3.40 12.04 -15.19
CA GLU A 216 -2.90 11.44 -16.43
C GLU A 216 -3.07 9.90 -16.49
N ILE A 217 -3.42 9.26 -15.37
CA ILE A 217 -3.61 7.81 -15.26
C ILE A 217 -5.06 7.55 -14.85
N LYS A 218 -5.78 6.71 -15.60
CA LYS A 218 -7.23 6.55 -15.47
C LYS A 218 -7.59 5.34 -14.63
N LEU A 219 -8.13 5.59 -13.44
CA LEU A 219 -8.72 4.56 -12.58
C LEU A 219 -9.96 3.96 -13.26
N ARG A 220 -10.09 2.64 -13.24
CA ARG A 220 -11.21 1.89 -13.84
C ARG A 220 -12.11 1.21 -12.83
N GLY A 221 -11.65 1.02 -11.61
CA GLY A 221 -12.39 0.41 -10.52
C GLY A 221 -11.49 0.12 -9.32
N THR A 222 -12.13 -0.03 -8.17
CA THR A 222 -11.47 -0.27 -6.89
C THR A 222 -12.12 -1.46 -6.20
N VAL A 223 -11.31 -2.42 -5.74
CA VAL A 223 -11.75 -3.52 -4.88
C VAL A 223 -11.20 -3.25 -3.47
N ALA A 224 -12.07 -3.27 -2.47
CA ALA A 224 -11.67 -3.18 -1.07
C ALA A 224 -12.25 -4.36 -0.28
N TYR A 225 -11.36 -5.20 0.24
CA TYR A 225 -11.71 -6.33 1.08
C TYR A 225 -11.61 -5.93 2.55
N ALA A 226 -12.68 -6.14 3.31
CA ALA A 226 -12.77 -5.85 4.74
C ALA A 226 -12.05 -4.54 5.13
N PRO A 227 -12.39 -3.40 4.50
CA PRO A 227 -11.63 -2.15 4.68
C PRO A 227 -11.73 -1.65 6.13
N ALA A 228 -10.57 -1.34 6.73
CA ALA A 228 -10.55 -0.66 8.01
C ALA A 228 -11.31 0.67 7.92
N SER A 229 -12.36 0.83 8.71
CA SER A 229 -13.31 1.96 8.65
C SER A 229 -13.91 2.20 10.03
N GLN A 230 -14.60 3.33 10.23
CA GLN A 230 -15.24 3.66 11.52
C GLN A 230 -14.26 3.56 12.71
N LEU A 231 -13.02 4.03 12.52
CA LEU A 231 -11.95 3.86 13.52
C LEU A 231 -12.27 4.57 14.84
N LYS A 232 -13.07 5.64 14.80
CA LYS A 232 -13.53 6.35 15.99
C LYS A 232 -14.47 5.46 16.81
N GLU A 233 -15.47 4.88 16.16
CA GLU A 233 -16.46 3.99 16.75
C GLU A 233 -15.80 2.74 17.33
N GLN A 234 -14.86 2.15 16.57
CA GLN A 234 -14.03 1.05 17.05
C GLN A 234 -13.24 1.44 18.31
N ALA A 235 -12.58 2.61 18.31
CA ALA A 235 -11.80 3.06 19.47
C ALA A 235 -12.67 3.28 20.72
N GLN A 236 -13.92 3.72 20.55
CA GLN A 236 -14.88 3.85 21.65
C GLN A 236 -15.29 2.47 22.20
N LEU A 237 -15.58 1.50 21.32
CA LEU A 237 -15.97 0.14 21.72
C LEU A 237 -14.82 -0.62 22.39
N LEU A 238 -13.58 -0.44 21.93
CA LEU A 238 -12.42 -1.09 22.53
C LEU A 238 -12.25 -0.75 24.02
N GLN A 239 -12.70 0.42 24.48
CA GLN A 239 -12.63 0.77 25.90
C GLN A 239 -13.55 -0.07 26.79
N LEU A 240 -14.49 -0.81 26.22
CA LEU A 240 -15.38 -1.72 26.94
C LEU A 240 -14.80 -3.14 27.07
N LEU A 241 -13.70 -3.44 26.37
CA LEU A 241 -13.12 -4.78 26.33
C LEU A 241 -12.06 -4.95 27.41
N THR A 242 -12.39 -5.75 28.42
CA THR A 242 -11.59 -5.96 29.64
C THR A 242 -10.69 -7.20 29.60
N ASN A 243 -10.78 -8.02 28.55
CA ASN A 243 -9.93 -9.19 28.35
C ASN A 243 -8.77 -8.87 27.39
N PRO A 244 -7.55 -9.40 27.63
CA PRO A 244 -6.44 -9.32 26.68
C PRO A 244 -6.83 -9.79 25.29
N SER A 245 -6.39 -9.05 24.27
CA SER A 245 -6.69 -9.43 22.88
C SER A 245 -5.71 -8.86 21.86
N PRO A 246 -5.60 -9.47 20.67
CA PRO A 246 -4.85 -8.94 19.53
C PRO A 246 -5.18 -7.48 19.17
N ALA A 247 -6.41 -7.02 19.46
CA ALA A 247 -6.87 -5.67 19.15
C ALA A 247 -5.97 -4.60 19.79
N SER A 248 -5.38 -4.88 20.96
CA SER A 248 -4.48 -3.95 21.64
C SER A 248 -3.20 -3.66 20.83
N GLY A 249 -2.67 -4.67 20.14
CA GLY A 249 -1.53 -4.48 19.23
C GLY A 249 -1.87 -3.58 18.03
N LEU A 250 -3.07 -3.73 17.47
CA LEU A 250 -3.57 -2.89 16.38
C LEU A 250 -3.85 -1.46 16.85
N ALA A 251 -4.51 -1.29 18.00
CA ALA A 251 -4.77 0.02 18.59
C ALA A 251 -3.47 0.79 18.90
N GLY A 252 -2.43 0.11 19.38
CA GLY A 252 -1.11 0.71 19.55
C GLY A 252 -0.51 1.20 18.22
N LEU A 253 -0.66 0.45 17.12
CA LEU A 253 -0.23 0.92 15.80
C LEU A 253 -1.03 2.12 15.31
N ILE A 254 -2.35 2.15 15.55
CA ILE A 254 -3.22 3.29 15.20
C ILE A 254 -2.77 4.55 15.93
N ILE A 255 -2.62 4.49 17.26
CA ILE A 255 -2.17 5.63 18.08
C ILE A 255 -0.81 6.13 17.61
N ARG A 256 0.13 5.21 17.32
CA ARG A 256 1.42 5.57 16.75
C ARG A 256 1.28 6.26 15.40
N GLY A 257 0.50 5.69 14.48
CA GLY A 257 0.27 6.25 13.14
C GLY A 257 -0.30 7.66 13.20
N MET A 258 -1.31 7.89 14.04
CA MET A 258 -1.88 9.22 14.25
C MET A 258 -0.86 10.21 14.84
N SER A 259 -0.02 9.78 15.79
CA SER A 259 1.02 10.65 16.38
C SER A 259 2.12 11.09 15.41
N VAL A 260 2.23 10.48 14.22
CA VAL A 260 3.24 10.86 13.21
C VAL A 260 2.94 12.23 12.60
N ASP A 261 1.68 12.46 12.22
CA ASP A 261 1.28 13.64 11.45
C ASP A 261 0.36 14.59 12.26
N TYR A 262 -0.19 14.14 13.39
CA TYR A 262 -1.10 14.93 14.23
C TYR A 262 -0.48 15.20 15.60
N SER A 263 0.12 16.38 15.76
CA SER A 263 0.87 16.77 16.97
C SER A 263 0.00 16.87 18.23
N GLN A 264 -1.32 17.00 18.10
CA GLN A 264 -2.24 16.94 19.24
C GLN A 264 -2.40 15.51 19.81
N ILE A 265 -1.91 14.49 19.11
CA ILE A 265 -1.93 13.10 19.58
C ILE A 265 -0.62 12.82 20.30
N GLN A 266 -0.66 12.84 21.63
CA GLN A 266 0.50 12.63 22.50
C GLN A 266 0.39 11.27 23.19
N PRO A 267 1.06 10.20 22.69
CA PRO A 267 0.91 8.87 23.26
C PRO A 267 1.27 8.78 24.75
N SER A 268 2.21 9.61 25.23
CA SER A 268 2.57 9.72 26.66
C SER A 268 1.42 10.18 27.55
N GLN A 269 0.48 10.96 27.01
CA GLN A 269 -0.70 11.45 27.73
C GLN A 269 -1.89 10.50 27.59
N LEU A 270 -1.97 9.73 26.50
CA LEU A 270 -3.08 8.83 26.20
C LEU A 270 -2.90 7.43 26.81
N LEU A 271 -1.70 6.87 26.72
CA LEU A 271 -1.45 5.48 27.06
C LEU A 271 -1.20 5.30 28.57
N SER A 272 -1.68 4.17 29.09
CA SER A 272 -1.36 3.71 30.45
C SER A 272 0.13 3.36 30.58
N ASP A 273 0.65 3.30 31.81
CA ASP A 273 2.08 3.02 32.03
C ASP A 273 2.51 1.64 31.49
N PRO A 274 1.72 0.54 31.67
CA PRO A 274 2.04 -0.74 31.03
C PRO A 274 2.04 -0.67 29.49
N ALA A 275 1.11 0.07 28.90
CA ALA A 275 1.06 0.26 27.46
C ALA A 275 2.27 1.07 26.97
N LEU A 276 2.67 2.12 27.69
CA LEU A 276 3.85 2.94 27.38
C LEU A 276 5.14 2.13 27.43
N ALA A 277 5.28 1.22 28.39
CA ALA A 277 6.45 0.34 28.48
C ALA A 277 6.60 -0.55 27.23
N LEU A 278 5.48 -0.99 26.64
CA LEU A 278 5.46 -1.84 25.43
C LEU A 278 5.43 -1.02 24.14
N PHE A 279 5.03 0.24 24.17
CA PHE A 279 4.80 1.08 23.00
C PHE A 279 6.04 1.26 22.06
N PRO A 280 7.30 1.28 22.55
CA PRO A 280 8.48 1.28 21.68
C PRO A 280 8.55 0.06 20.75
N GLN A 281 7.92 -1.06 21.11
CA GLN A 281 7.87 -2.25 20.27
C GLN A 281 7.15 -1.99 18.93
N THR A 282 6.24 -1.01 18.87
CA THR A 282 5.59 -0.61 17.60
C THR A 282 6.60 -0.20 16.52
N LEU A 283 7.75 0.37 16.93
CA LEU A 283 8.79 0.84 16.01
C LEU A 283 9.84 -0.22 15.65
N SER A 284 9.85 -1.35 16.37
CA SER A 284 10.87 -2.39 16.20
C SER A 284 10.30 -3.76 15.84
N GLN A 285 9.01 -4.00 16.06
CA GLN A 285 8.33 -5.28 15.84
C GLN A 285 7.22 -5.17 14.80
N CYS A 286 6.81 -6.33 14.29
CA CYS A 286 5.77 -6.46 13.28
C CYS A 286 4.50 -7.06 13.88
N ILE A 287 3.39 -7.02 13.13
CA ILE A 287 2.08 -7.37 13.68
C ILE A 287 2.03 -8.77 14.33
N PRO A 288 2.66 -9.84 13.80
CA PRO A 288 2.57 -11.17 14.43
C PRO A 288 3.21 -11.26 15.81
N TYR A 289 4.08 -10.30 16.17
CA TYR A 289 4.66 -10.19 17.50
C TYR A 289 3.82 -9.27 18.40
N LEU A 290 3.40 -8.11 17.87
CA LEU A 290 2.67 -7.08 18.64
C LEU A 290 1.35 -7.58 19.21
N ILE A 291 0.70 -8.51 18.52
CA ILE A 291 -0.60 -9.09 18.93
C ILE A 291 -0.47 -10.24 19.93
N ARG A 292 0.74 -10.63 20.36
CA ARG A 292 0.95 -11.74 21.29
C ARG A 292 0.78 -11.31 22.75
N PRO A 293 0.49 -12.25 23.67
CA PRO A 293 0.40 -11.98 25.11
C PRO A 293 1.67 -11.37 25.73
N VAL A 294 2.85 -11.64 25.15
CA VAL A 294 4.14 -11.07 25.61
C VAL A 294 4.37 -9.62 25.18
N SER A 295 3.45 -9.05 24.40
CA SER A 295 3.51 -7.69 23.85
C SER A 295 2.19 -6.97 24.14
N LEU A 296 1.83 -5.96 23.34
CA LEU A 296 0.59 -5.19 23.49
C LEU A 296 -0.66 -6.07 23.49
N GLY A 297 -0.66 -7.19 22.76
CA GLY A 297 -1.76 -8.15 22.77
C GLY A 297 -2.03 -8.83 24.12
N GLY A 298 -1.11 -8.72 25.08
CA GLY A 298 -1.31 -9.15 26.48
C GLY A 298 -2.10 -8.17 27.33
N LEU A 299 -2.35 -6.96 26.83
CA LEU A 299 -3.18 -5.97 27.51
C LEU A 299 -4.62 -6.08 27.02
N ALA A 300 -5.57 -5.94 27.95
CA ALA A 300 -6.95 -5.67 27.60
C ALA A 300 -7.02 -4.34 26.82
N PRO A 301 -7.85 -4.22 25.77
CA PRO A 301 -7.97 -2.95 25.05
C PRO A 301 -8.38 -1.78 25.93
N ALA A 302 -9.24 -2.00 26.94
CA ALA A 302 -9.57 -1.00 27.95
C ALA A 302 -8.37 -0.55 28.80
N ALA A 303 -7.39 -1.43 29.02
CA ALA A 303 -6.19 -1.14 29.81
C ALA A 303 -5.08 -0.43 29.01
N LEU A 304 -5.26 -0.22 27.69
CA LEU A 304 -4.32 0.56 26.89
C LEU A 304 -4.32 2.04 27.24
N ILE A 305 -5.49 2.57 27.56
CA ILE A 305 -5.71 3.99 27.77
C ILE A 305 -5.58 4.29 29.25
N ARG A 306 -4.88 5.38 29.58
CA ARG A 306 -4.76 5.86 30.96
C ARG A 306 -6.13 6.31 31.45
N SER A 307 -6.47 5.95 32.69
CA SER A 307 -7.69 6.43 33.33
C SER A 307 -7.72 7.97 33.33
N GLY A 308 -8.84 8.55 32.88
CA GLY A 308 -9.02 10.00 32.78
C GLY A 308 -8.31 10.70 31.62
N ALA A 309 -7.66 9.97 30.69
CA ALA A 309 -7.07 10.58 29.50
C ALA A 309 -8.15 11.23 28.61
N ASP A 310 -7.88 12.44 28.11
CA ASP A 310 -8.74 13.08 27.11
C ASP A 310 -8.57 12.42 25.74
N MET A 311 -9.59 11.67 25.33
CA MET A 311 -9.61 10.93 24.06
C MET A 311 -10.18 11.74 22.89
N ASN A 312 -10.74 12.93 23.14
CA ASN A 312 -11.38 13.72 22.10
C ASN A 312 -10.44 14.10 20.94
N PRO A 313 -9.17 14.50 21.18
CA PRO A 313 -8.23 14.75 20.10
C PRO A 313 -8.04 13.53 19.20
N LEU A 314 -7.92 12.34 19.79
CA LEU A 314 -7.78 11.09 19.04
C LEU A 314 -9.04 10.77 18.25
N TYR A 315 -10.22 10.81 18.88
CA TYR A 315 -11.49 10.54 18.21
C TYR A 315 -11.75 11.48 17.03
N ASN A 316 -11.40 12.76 17.16
CA ASN A 316 -11.52 13.74 16.07
C ASN A 316 -10.61 13.41 14.89
N VAL A 317 -9.40 12.92 15.15
CA VAL A 317 -8.47 12.50 14.09
C VAL A 317 -8.95 11.20 13.45
N LEU A 318 -9.36 10.21 14.25
CA LEU A 318 -9.85 8.91 13.76
C LEU A 318 -11.10 9.06 12.91
N GLY A 319 -12.04 9.95 13.27
CA GLY A 319 -13.22 10.24 12.46
C GLY A 319 -12.87 10.78 11.06
N LYS A 320 -11.75 11.51 10.93
CA LYS A 320 -11.25 12.00 9.63
C LYS A 320 -10.58 10.91 8.79
N GLN A 321 -10.27 9.75 9.38
CA GLN A 321 -9.67 8.61 8.67
C GLN A 321 -10.72 7.57 8.22
N ASN A 322 -12.01 7.93 8.21
CA ASN A 322 -13.01 7.04 7.64
C ASN A 322 -12.89 7.04 6.09
N PRO A 323 -12.77 5.87 5.42
CA PRO A 323 -12.50 5.82 3.98
C PRO A 323 -13.75 6.01 3.10
N ALA A 324 -14.84 6.54 3.66
CA ALA A 324 -16.01 6.98 2.90
C ALA A 324 -15.69 8.28 2.13
N VAL A 325 -14.89 8.16 1.07
CA VAL A 325 -14.49 9.29 0.22
C VAL A 325 -15.11 9.13 -1.17
N LYS A 326 -15.53 10.25 -1.77
CA LYS A 326 -16.12 10.25 -3.12
C LYS A 326 -15.12 9.73 -4.15
N THR A 327 -15.55 8.79 -4.98
CA THR A 327 -14.73 8.22 -6.06
C THR A 327 -15.37 8.42 -7.44
N ALA A 328 -14.54 8.46 -8.48
CA ALA A 328 -15.01 8.59 -9.86
C ALA A 328 -15.23 7.23 -10.56
N ALA A 329 -14.68 6.16 -10.00
CA ALA A 329 -14.72 4.81 -10.58
C ALA A 329 -15.53 3.88 -9.67
N PRO A 330 -16.17 2.82 -10.20
CA PRO A 330 -16.94 1.88 -9.39
C PRO A 330 -16.10 1.21 -8.31
N ILE A 331 -16.74 0.89 -7.19
CA ILE A 331 -16.18 0.19 -6.04
C ILE A 331 -16.80 -1.20 -5.95
N PHE A 332 -15.98 -2.19 -5.63
CA PHE A 332 -16.41 -3.50 -5.15
C PHE A 332 -15.99 -3.64 -3.69
N LEU A 333 -16.95 -3.80 -2.79
CA LEU A 333 -16.69 -4.07 -1.37
C LEU A 333 -16.92 -5.55 -1.09
N ALA A 334 -15.92 -6.21 -0.49
CA ALA A 334 -16.01 -7.60 -0.10
C ALA A 334 -15.86 -7.73 1.41
N GLN A 335 -16.80 -8.41 2.08
CA GLN A 335 -16.74 -8.65 3.53
C GLN A 335 -17.02 -10.11 3.86
N GLY A 336 -16.17 -10.73 4.68
CA GLY A 336 -16.46 -12.05 5.25
C GLY A 336 -17.41 -11.92 6.44
N THR A 337 -18.43 -12.78 6.56
CA THR A 337 -19.41 -12.69 7.66
C THR A 337 -18.87 -13.21 9.00
N ALA A 338 -17.77 -13.97 8.99
CA ALA A 338 -17.07 -14.44 10.19
C ALA A 338 -15.82 -13.60 10.51
N ASP A 339 -15.73 -12.38 9.98
CA ASP A 339 -14.64 -11.46 10.27
C ASP A 339 -14.73 -10.91 11.69
N THR A 340 -13.69 -11.14 12.48
CA THR A 340 -13.57 -10.67 13.87
C THR A 340 -12.54 -9.56 14.03
N THR A 341 -11.91 -9.12 12.95
CA THR A 341 -10.92 -8.03 12.94
C THR A 341 -11.55 -6.74 12.44
N VAL A 342 -12.20 -6.77 11.28
CA VAL A 342 -13.05 -5.67 10.78
C VAL A 342 -14.48 -6.19 10.82
N ILE A 343 -15.19 -5.81 11.88
CA ILE A 343 -16.54 -6.33 12.15
C ILE A 343 -17.45 -5.98 10.95
N PRO A 344 -18.22 -6.95 10.40
CA PRO A 344 -18.99 -6.75 9.18
C PRO A 344 -19.92 -5.53 9.18
N SER A 345 -20.50 -5.18 10.33
CA SER A 345 -21.37 -4.02 10.49
C SER A 345 -20.69 -2.70 10.12
N PHE A 346 -19.37 -2.55 10.34
CA PHE A 346 -18.65 -1.35 9.94
C PHE A 346 -18.50 -1.25 8.42
N THR A 347 -18.32 -2.38 7.74
CA THR A 347 -18.29 -2.40 6.27
C THR A 347 -19.68 -2.15 5.68
N THR A 348 -20.74 -2.66 6.31
CA THR A 348 -22.13 -2.30 5.94
C THR A 348 -22.39 -0.81 6.14
N GLN A 349 -21.92 -0.21 7.23
CA GLN A 349 -22.03 1.24 7.44
C GLN A 349 -21.24 2.03 6.39
N LEU A 350 -20.03 1.57 6.05
CA LEU A 350 -19.20 2.18 5.02
C LEU A 350 -19.88 2.15 3.63
N ASP A 351 -20.50 1.04 3.26
CA ASP A 351 -21.28 0.91 2.02
C ASP A 351 -22.39 1.97 1.95
N GLY A 352 -23.18 2.11 3.02
CA GLY A 352 -24.21 3.15 3.11
C GLY A 352 -23.66 4.57 2.97
N GLN A 353 -22.50 4.86 3.59
CA GLN A 353 -21.83 6.16 3.49
C GLN A 353 -21.32 6.46 2.07
N LEU A 354 -20.71 5.47 1.40
CA LEU A 354 -20.23 5.61 0.01
C LEU A 354 -21.40 5.78 -0.96
N THR A 355 -22.47 5.02 -0.78
CA THR A 355 -23.71 5.15 -1.56
C THR A 355 -24.35 6.53 -1.37
N ALA A 356 -24.36 7.07 -0.15
CA ALA A 356 -24.83 8.43 0.12
C ALA A 356 -23.98 9.53 -0.54
N LEU A 357 -22.70 9.25 -0.83
CA LEU A 357 -21.83 10.10 -1.66
C LEU A 357 -22.10 9.92 -3.17
N ASN A 358 -23.13 9.16 -3.57
CA ASN A 358 -23.45 8.78 -4.95
C ASN A 358 -22.35 7.96 -5.64
N ASP A 359 -21.54 7.21 -4.89
CA ASP A 359 -20.61 6.25 -5.49
C ASP A 359 -21.35 5.01 -6.00
N LYS A 360 -20.76 4.36 -7.02
CA LYS A 360 -21.26 3.10 -7.56
C LYS A 360 -20.61 1.95 -6.80
N VAL A 361 -21.28 1.44 -5.78
CA VAL A 361 -20.76 0.37 -4.93
C VAL A 361 -21.47 -0.96 -5.23
N ASP A 362 -20.68 -2.01 -5.46
CA ASP A 362 -21.13 -3.40 -5.47
C ASP A 362 -20.63 -4.04 -4.18
N TYR A 363 -21.48 -4.09 -3.16
CA TYR A 363 -21.15 -4.67 -1.86
C TYR A 363 -21.62 -6.12 -1.77
N LYS A 364 -20.68 -7.03 -1.53
CA LYS A 364 -20.94 -8.46 -1.33
C LYS A 364 -20.40 -8.96 -0.01
N THR A 365 -21.19 -9.82 0.64
CA THR A 365 -20.80 -10.57 1.83
C THR A 365 -20.57 -12.03 1.50
N TYR A 366 -19.54 -12.62 2.11
CA TYR A 366 -19.11 -13.99 1.88
C TYR A 366 -19.33 -14.81 3.14
N GLN A 367 -20.29 -15.75 3.09
CA GLN A 367 -20.75 -16.47 4.27
C GLN A 367 -19.66 -17.36 4.86
N GLY A 368 -19.41 -17.23 6.17
CA GLY A 368 -18.41 -18.01 6.90
C GLY A 368 -16.97 -17.62 6.61
N ALA A 369 -16.72 -16.73 5.65
CA ALA A 369 -15.38 -16.24 5.37
C ALA A 369 -14.88 -15.37 6.53
N THR A 370 -13.66 -15.66 6.99
CA THR A 370 -12.96 -14.88 8.02
C THR A 370 -12.32 -13.62 7.43
N HIS A 371 -11.66 -12.81 8.27
CA HIS A 371 -10.94 -11.61 7.82
C HIS A 371 -10.04 -11.86 6.61
N SER A 372 -9.16 -12.87 6.68
CA SER A 372 -8.32 -13.27 5.56
C SER A 372 -9.04 -14.17 4.56
N GLY A 373 -10.06 -14.91 4.99
CA GLY A 373 -10.82 -15.84 4.15
C GLY A 373 -11.66 -15.16 3.07
N VAL A 374 -11.99 -13.88 3.24
CA VAL A 374 -12.76 -13.12 2.23
C VAL A 374 -12.02 -12.98 0.90
N ILE A 375 -10.68 -12.95 0.92
CA ILE A 375 -9.85 -12.79 -0.28
C ILE A 375 -10.09 -13.95 -1.26
N PRO A 376 -9.78 -15.21 -0.91
CA PRO A 376 -10.03 -16.32 -1.83
C PRO A 376 -11.54 -16.54 -2.08
N ALA A 377 -12.42 -16.21 -1.13
CA ALA A 377 -13.86 -16.36 -1.32
C ALA A 377 -14.42 -15.40 -2.39
N ALA A 378 -13.85 -14.20 -2.51
CA ALA A 378 -14.30 -13.16 -3.43
C ALA A 378 -13.61 -13.19 -4.81
N GLU A 379 -12.54 -13.97 -4.98
CA GLU A 379 -11.66 -13.86 -6.16
C GLU A 379 -12.39 -14.04 -7.50
N THR A 380 -13.37 -14.95 -7.59
CA THR A 380 -14.18 -15.12 -8.81
C THR A 380 -14.95 -13.85 -9.18
N ASP A 381 -15.60 -13.22 -8.20
CA ASP A 381 -16.33 -11.96 -8.41
C ASP A 381 -15.39 -10.81 -8.75
N VAL A 382 -14.24 -10.76 -8.06
CA VAL A 382 -13.20 -9.74 -8.27
C VAL A 382 -12.63 -9.81 -9.68
N MET A 383 -12.32 -11.02 -10.15
CA MET A 383 -11.82 -11.21 -11.51
C MET A 383 -12.85 -10.84 -12.57
N SER A 384 -14.13 -11.12 -12.31
CA SER A 384 -15.24 -10.64 -13.16
C SER A 384 -15.33 -9.11 -13.15
N PHE A 385 -15.27 -8.49 -11.97
CA PHE A 385 -15.28 -7.03 -11.81
C PHE A 385 -14.14 -6.37 -12.57
N PHE A 386 -12.91 -6.91 -12.46
CA PHE A 386 -11.73 -6.44 -13.19
C PHE A 386 -11.89 -6.60 -14.70
N ALA A 387 -12.30 -7.78 -15.17
CA ALA A 387 -12.47 -8.07 -16.60
C ALA A 387 -13.45 -7.11 -17.27
N GLN A 388 -14.57 -6.79 -16.61
CA GLN A 388 -15.57 -5.85 -17.12
C GLN A 388 -15.05 -4.41 -17.23
N ARG A 389 -14.09 -4.01 -16.37
CA ARG A 389 -13.65 -2.60 -16.24
C ARG A 389 -12.34 -2.31 -16.97
N LEU A 390 -11.46 -3.29 -17.03
CA LEU A 390 -10.16 -3.22 -17.68
C LEU A 390 -9.76 -4.61 -18.22
N PRO A 391 -10.30 -5.03 -19.39
CA PRO A 391 -9.98 -6.32 -19.99
C PRO A 391 -8.46 -6.54 -20.15
N SER A 392 -8.01 -7.76 -19.87
CA SER A 392 -6.62 -8.18 -20.01
C SER A 392 -6.43 -9.23 -21.11
N PRO A 393 -5.19 -9.39 -21.63
CA PRO A 393 -4.93 -10.34 -22.73
C PRO A 393 -5.13 -11.81 -22.36
N GLY A 394 -5.01 -12.15 -21.07
CA GLY A 394 -5.23 -13.50 -20.56
C GLY A 394 -6.71 -13.84 -20.36
N ASN A 395 -7.61 -12.85 -20.44
CA ASN A 395 -9.06 -13.03 -20.32
C ASN A 395 -9.75 -13.15 -21.69
N LYS A 396 -9.05 -13.57 -22.75
CA LYS A 396 -9.72 -13.91 -24.00
C LYS A 396 -10.48 -15.24 -23.79
N PRO A 397 -11.75 -15.33 -24.22
CA PRO A 397 -12.50 -16.58 -24.20
C PRO A 397 -11.78 -17.66 -25.01
#